data_AF-A0A9D6RZF2-F1
#
_entry.id   AF-A0A9D6RZF2-F1
#
_cell.length_a   1.000
_cell.length_b   1.000
_cell.length_c   1.000
_cell.angle_alpha   90.00
_cell.angle_beta   90.00
_cell.angle_gamma   90.00
#
_symmetry.space_group_name_H-M   'P 1'
#
loop_
_entity.id
_entity.type
_entity.pdbx_description
1 polymer ?
#
loop_
_entity_poly.entity_id
_entity_poly.type
_entity_poly.pdbx_seq_one_letter_code
_entity_poly.pdbx_strand_id
1 'polypeptide(L)'
;MEKTRLLLIYPSHNGRRKKATMPSLTTPYLAALIPDPSNYEITIVDENVEPVPLDQPWDLAGITVMTHCARHSYELAEHLRARGTKVLLGGWHISALPHEAAPHADAIVTDEA
;
A
#
# COMPACT_ATOMS: atom_id res chain seq x y z
N MET A 1 -18.49 -6.13 -16.66
CA MET A 1 -18.22 -6.39 -15.23
C MET A 1 -17.57 -5.16 -14.66
N GLU A 2 -17.92 -4.75 -13.46
CA GLU A 2 -17.29 -3.62 -12.77
C GLU A 2 -15.86 -4.01 -12.39
N LYS A 3 -14.88 -3.13 -12.65
CA LYS A 3 -13.47 -3.40 -12.34
C LYS A 3 -13.21 -3.14 -10.85
N THR A 4 -12.35 -3.94 -10.24
CA THR A 4 -11.88 -3.71 -8.87
C THR A 4 -10.86 -2.58 -8.86
N ARG A 5 -11.10 -1.53 -8.06
CA ARG A 5 -10.17 -0.41 -7.87
C ARG A 5 -9.12 -0.78 -6.84
N LEU A 6 -7.89 -0.92 -7.31
CA LEU A 6 -6.73 -1.31 -6.52
C LEU A 6 -5.77 -0.14 -6.36
N LEU A 7 -5.48 0.21 -5.11
CA LEU A 7 -4.50 1.22 -4.75
C LEU A 7 -3.20 0.57 -4.25
N LEU A 8 -2.07 0.87 -4.88
CA LEU A 8 -0.75 0.43 -4.44
C LEU A 8 0.04 1.62 -3.92
N ILE A 9 0.43 1.58 -2.64
CA ILE A 9 1.04 2.71 -1.93
C ILE A 9 2.48 2.38 -1.56
N TYR A 10 3.39 3.27 -1.90
CA TYR A 10 4.71 3.38 -1.29
C TYR A 10 4.73 4.59 -0.34
N PRO A 11 4.63 4.38 0.99
CA PRO A 11 4.47 5.46 1.96
C PRO A 11 5.74 6.29 2.16
N SER A 12 5.53 7.55 2.50
CA SER A 12 6.57 8.49 2.91
C SER A 12 6.83 8.39 4.42
N HIS A 13 7.91 9.01 4.88
CA HIS A 13 8.22 9.06 6.30
C HIS A 13 7.29 10.04 7.04
N ASN A 14 6.38 9.51 7.88
CA ASN A 14 5.41 10.31 8.66
C ASN A 14 4.54 11.24 7.79
N GLY A 15 4.15 10.80 6.59
CA GLY A 15 3.40 11.64 5.63
C GLY A 15 4.19 12.84 5.07
N ARG A 16 5.49 12.96 5.40
CA ARG A 16 6.33 14.07 4.96
C ARG A 16 6.98 13.71 3.64
N ARG A 17 6.43 14.29 2.58
CA ARG A 17 7.01 14.25 1.23
C ARG A 17 8.43 14.80 1.25
N LYS A 18 9.37 14.01 0.73
CA LYS A 18 10.72 14.45 0.39
C LYS A 18 10.88 14.29 -1.11
N LYS A 19 11.75 15.10 -1.74
CA LYS A 19 12.15 14.85 -3.13
C LYS A 19 12.69 13.42 -3.22
N ALA A 20 11.90 12.53 -3.80
CA ALA A 20 12.32 11.16 -4.09
C ALA A 20 13.45 11.23 -5.12
N THR A 21 14.68 11.03 -4.67
CA THR A 21 15.84 10.97 -5.58
C THR A 21 15.89 9.62 -6.30
N MET A 22 15.21 8.61 -5.77
CA MET A 22 15.00 7.31 -6.40
C MET A 22 13.56 6.86 -6.12
N PRO A 23 12.71 6.70 -7.16
CA PRO A 23 11.36 6.18 -6.99
C PRO A 23 11.39 4.69 -6.61
N SER A 24 10.38 4.23 -5.88
CA SER A 24 10.23 2.81 -5.57
C SER A 24 9.85 2.00 -6.81
N LEU A 25 10.59 0.91 -7.09
CA LEU A 25 10.24 -0.03 -8.17
C LEU A 25 9.22 -1.08 -7.71
N THR A 26 9.04 -1.26 -6.40
CA THR A 26 8.22 -2.34 -5.84
C THR A 26 6.76 -2.24 -6.27
N THR A 27 6.14 -1.07 -6.16
CA THR A 27 4.70 -0.93 -6.49
C THR A 27 4.41 -1.04 -8.00
N PRO A 28 5.22 -0.47 -8.92
CA PRO A 28 5.10 -0.79 -10.35
C PRO A 28 5.33 -2.26 -10.70
N TYR A 29 6.30 -2.91 -10.03
CA TYR A 29 6.57 -4.33 -10.24
C TYR A 29 5.37 -5.20 -9.84
N LEU A 30 4.80 -4.96 -8.66
CA LEU A 30 3.58 -5.65 -8.22
C LEU A 30 2.41 -5.41 -9.17
N ALA A 31 2.23 -4.18 -9.64
CA ALA A 31 1.17 -3.88 -10.61
C ALA A 31 1.31 -4.70 -11.91
N ALA A 32 2.53 -4.95 -12.35
CA ALA A 32 2.82 -5.75 -13.55
C ALA A 32 2.60 -7.26 -13.35
N LEU A 33 2.67 -7.75 -12.11
CA LEU A 33 2.47 -9.17 -11.78
C LEU A 33 0.99 -9.56 -11.56
N ILE A 34 0.08 -8.58 -11.46
CA ILE A 34 -1.33 -8.88 -11.22
C ILE A 34 -1.89 -9.71 -12.38
N PRO A 35 -2.43 -10.91 -12.10
CA PRO A 35 -3.08 -11.71 -13.12
C PRO A 35 -4.37 -11.03 -13.58
N ASP A 36 -4.71 -11.19 -14.86
CA ASP A 36 -5.92 -10.63 -15.47
C ASP A 36 -6.11 -9.12 -15.23
N PRO A 37 -5.17 -8.26 -15.67
CA PRO A 37 -5.20 -6.81 -15.41
C PRO A 37 -6.45 -6.12 -15.96
N SER A 38 -7.20 -6.76 -16.87
CA SER A 38 -8.50 -6.26 -17.33
C SER A 38 -9.56 -6.18 -16.23
N ASN A 39 -9.42 -6.95 -15.15
CA ASN A 39 -10.35 -6.95 -14.01
C ASN A 39 -10.08 -5.83 -13.01
N TYR A 40 -8.92 -5.17 -13.11
CA TYR A 40 -8.48 -4.18 -12.15
C TYR A 40 -8.36 -2.79 -12.78
N GLU A 41 -8.67 -1.78 -11.97
CA GLU A 41 -8.26 -0.39 -12.20
C GLU A 41 -7.18 -0.07 -11.17
N ILE A 42 -5.93 -0.05 -11.60
CA ILE A 42 -4.75 0.01 -10.72
C ILE A 42 -4.26 1.45 -10.65
N THR A 43 -4.17 1.98 -9.44
CA THR A 43 -3.53 3.27 -9.13
C THR A 43 -2.29 3.01 -8.30
N ILE A 44 -1.13 3.48 -8.76
CA ILE A 44 0.14 3.41 -8.03
C ILE A 44 0.45 4.79 -7.48
N VAL A 45 0.76 4.87 -6.19
CA VAL A 45 1.12 6.12 -5.52
C VAL A 45 2.45 5.94 -4.80
N ASP A 46 3.43 6.76 -5.18
CA ASP A 46 4.59 7.03 -4.33
C ASP A 46 4.28 8.29 -3.51
N GLU A 47 4.02 8.11 -2.22
CA GLU A 47 3.62 9.20 -1.34
C GLU A 47 4.73 10.27 -1.23
N ASN A 48 5.99 9.91 -1.50
CA ASN A 48 7.08 10.89 -1.51
C ASN A 48 6.93 11.91 -2.66
N VAL A 49 6.22 11.56 -3.73
CA VAL A 49 6.01 12.40 -4.91
C VAL A 49 4.66 13.10 -4.84
N GLU A 50 3.59 12.37 -4.52
CA GLU A 50 2.21 12.85 -4.58
C GLU A 50 1.37 12.36 -3.38
N PRO A 51 0.31 13.07 -2.97
CA PRO A 51 -0.50 12.62 -1.84
C PRO A 51 -1.30 11.37 -2.18
N VAL A 52 -1.54 10.50 -1.19
CA VAL A 52 -2.44 9.35 -1.33
C VAL A 52 -3.90 9.85 -1.47
N PRO A 53 -4.66 9.39 -2.48
CA PRO A 53 -6.06 9.77 -2.71
C PRO A 53 -7.02 9.06 -1.72
N LEU A 54 -6.89 9.38 -0.43
CA LEU A 54 -7.64 8.72 0.66
C LEU A 54 -9.14 8.96 0.62
N ASP A 55 -9.60 10.03 -0.03
CA ASP A 55 -11.02 10.35 -0.14
C ASP A 55 -11.74 9.60 -1.27
N GLN A 56 -10.99 8.90 -2.12
CA GLN A 56 -11.56 8.10 -3.20
C GLN A 56 -12.01 6.72 -2.68
N PRO A 57 -13.05 6.15 -3.29
CA PRO A 57 -13.47 4.79 -2.99
C PRO A 57 -12.50 3.76 -3.56
N TRP A 58 -12.01 2.85 -2.71
CA TRP A 58 -11.09 1.76 -3.06
C TRP A 58 -11.65 0.43 -2.59
N ASP A 59 -11.51 -0.60 -3.43
CA ASP A 59 -11.95 -1.94 -3.09
C ASP A 59 -10.82 -2.71 -2.38
N LEU A 60 -9.58 -2.48 -2.83
CA LEU A 60 -8.37 -3.10 -2.32
C LEU A 60 -7.21 -2.09 -2.25
N ALA A 61 -6.40 -2.16 -1.20
CA ALA A 61 -5.18 -1.39 -1.08
C ALA A 61 -3.99 -2.26 -0.62
N GLY A 62 -2.87 -2.16 -1.33
CA GLY A 62 -1.60 -2.78 -0.97
C GLY A 62 -0.60 -1.71 -0.53
N ILE A 63 -0.01 -1.85 0.66
CA ILE A 63 0.94 -0.88 1.21
C ILE A 63 2.31 -1.55 1.40
N THR A 64 3.34 -1.01 0.75
CA THR A 64 4.73 -1.47 0.91
C THR A 64 5.38 -0.78 2.10
N VAL A 65 5.52 -1.49 3.22
CA VAL A 65 5.92 -0.93 4.50
C VAL A 65 7.42 -1.13 4.75
N MET A 66 8.15 -0.01 4.77
CA MET A 66 9.51 0.07 5.27
C MET A 66 9.51 0.47 6.75
N THR A 67 10.50 0.03 7.52
CA THR A 67 10.52 0.24 8.99
C THR A 67 10.41 1.72 9.38
N HIS A 68 11.04 2.61 8.62
CA HIS A 68 10.99 4.03 8.91
C HIS A 68 9.61 4.68 8.66
N CYS A 69 8.71 4.05 7.91
CA CYS A 69 7.35 4.55 7.66
C CYS A 69 6.25 3.68 8.29
N ALA A 70 6.60 2.63 9.06
CA ALA A 70 5.66 1.65 9.61
C ALA A 70 4.44 2.27 10.31
N ARG A 71 4.66 3.19 11.25
CA ARG A 71 3.58 3.87 11.97
C ARG A 71 2.61 4.59 11.02
N HIS A 72 3.15 5.37 10.08
CA HIS A 72 2.33 6.09 9.10
C HIS A 72 1.56 5.12 8.20
N SER A 73 2.19 4.00 7.80
CA SER A 73 1.53 2.95 7.02
C SER A 73 0.35 2.33 7.77
N TYR A 74 0.45 2.14 9.09
CA TYR A 74 -0.67 1.66 9.91
C TYR A 74 -1.79 2.70 10.01
N GLU A 75 -1.46 3.98 10.15
CA GLU A 75 -2.43 5.08 10.14
C GLU A 75 -3.18 5.15 8.79
N LEU A 76 -2.47 4.97 7.67
CA LEU A 76 -3.08 4.86 6.33
C LEU A 76 -3.99 3.62 6.23
N ALA A 77 -3.54 2.47 6.72
CA ALA A 77 -4.30 1.23 6.70
C ALA A 77 -5.61 1.35 7.48
N GLU A 78 -5.56 1.93 8.68
CA GLU A 78 -6.75 2.18 9.50
C GLU A 78 -7.73 3.13 8.82
N HIS A 79 -7.23 4.21 8.21
CA HIS A 79 -8.07 5.15 7.46
C HIS A 79 -8.82 4.47 6.30
N LEU A 80 -8.11 3.68 5.50
CA LEU A 80 -8.70 2.97 4.37
C LEU A 80 -9.70 1.90 4.82
N ARG A 81 -9.35 1.12 5.86
CA ARG A 81 -10.26 0.10 6.43
C ARG A 81 -11.52 0.71 7.03
N ALA A 82 -11.42 1.87 7.68
CA ALA A 82 -12.59 2.58 8.20
C ALA A 82 -13.59 3.00 7.10
N ARG A 83 -13.14 3.07 5.85
CA ARG A 83 -13.98 3.34 4.66
C ARG A 83 -14.42 2.07 3.92
N GLY A 84 -14.11 0.89 4.45
CA GLY A 84 -14.50 -0.39 3.88
C GLY A 84 -13.51 -0.98 2.86
N THR A 85 -12.38 -0.32 2.60
CA THR A 85 -11.32 -0.85 1.73
C THR A 85 -10.62 -2.03 2.40
N LYS A 86 -10.39 -3.12 1.65
CA LYS A 86 -9.55 -4.22 2.12
C LYS A 86 -8.08 -3.84 2.04
N VAL A 87 -7.32 -4.03 3.11
CA VAL A 87 -5.91 -3.62 3.18
C VAL A 87 -4.98 -4.81 3.32
N LEU A 88 -3.97 -4.87 2.45
CA LEU A 88 -2.82 -5.75 2.54
C LEU A 88 -1.56 -4.96 2.88
N LEU A 89 -0.79 -5.46 3.84
CA LEU A 89 0.53 -4.92 4.16
C LEU A 89 1.61 -5.90 3.72
N GLY A 90 2.63 -5.39 3.03
CA GLY A 90 3.83 -6.16 2.68
C GLY A 90 5.10 -5.32 2.85
N GLY A 91 6.24 -5.86 2.44
CA GLY A 91 7.54 -5.18 2.54
C GLY A 91 8.30 -5.50 3.82
N TRP A 92 9.54 -4.99 3.89
CA TRP A 92 10.56 -5.43 4.85
C TRP A 92 10.10 -5.41 6.32
N HIS A 93 9.37 -4.37 6.73
CA HIS A 93 8.91 -4.25 8.11
C HIS A 93 7.94 -5.37 8.49
N ILE A 94 7.07 -5.76 7.56
CA ILE A 94 6.05 -6.78 7.78
C ILE A 94 6.67 -8.16 7.93
N SER A 95 7.69 -8.47 7.12
CA SER A 95 8.50 -9.69 7.26
C SER A 95 9.23 -9.74 8.60
N ALA A 96 9.79 -8.61 9.05
CA ALA A 96 10.55 -8.52 10.29
C ALA A 96 9.67 -8.58 11.56
N LEU A 97 8.49 -7.95 11.52
CA LEU A 97 7.60 -7.77 12.67
C LEU A 97 6.13 -8.08 12.29
N PRO A 98 5.81 -9.31 11.88
CA PRO A 98 4.47 -9.66 11.37
C PRO A 98 3.37 -9.54 12.42
N HIS A 99 3.68 -9.88 13.67
CA HIS A 99 2.72 -9.80 14.79
C HIS A 99 2.34 -8.36 15.13
N GLU A 100 3.26 -7.40 14.95
CA GLU A 100 2.98 -5.97 15.12
C GLU A 100 2.03 -5.48 14.03
N ALA A 101 2.23 -5.93 12.79
CA ALA A 101 1.44 -5.48 11.64
C ALA A 101 0.05 -6.10 11.54
N ALA A 102 -0.13 -7.35 11.97
CA ALA A 102 -1.35 -8.13 11.77
C ALA A 102 -2.65 -7.42 12.21
N PRO A 103 -2.71 -6.68 13.34
CA PRO A 103 -3.92 -5.96 13.75
C PRO A 103 -4.36 -4.85 12.79
N HIS A 104 -3.42 -4.30 12.01
CA HIS A 104 -3.64 -3.13 11.15
C HIS A 104 -4.11 -3.49 9.73
N ALA A 105 -4.13 -4.76 9.35
CA ALA A 105 -4.44 -5.22 7.98
C ALA A 105 -5.56 -6.28 7.94
N ASP A 106 -6.15 -6.48 6.76
CA ASP A 106 -6.99 -7.66 6.50
C ASP A 106 -6.12 -8.89 6.17
N ALA A 107 -4.93 -8.67 5.59
CA ALA A 107 -3.91 -9.69 5.37
C ALA A 107 -2.50 -9.07 5.38
N ILE A 108 -1.50 -9.90 5.70
CA ILE A 108 -0.09 -9.50 5.65
C ILE A 108 0.71 -10.46 4.76
N VAL A 109 1.72 -9.95 4.08
CA VAL A 109 2.69 -10.73 3.31
C VAL A 109 4.03 -10.63 4.01
N THR A 110 4.56 -11.78 4.45
CA THR A 110 5.78 -11.86 5.28
C THR A 110 7.03 -12.24 4.47
N ASP A 111 6.91 -12.38 3.17
CA ASP A 111 8.00 -12.71 2.24
C ASP A 111 7.84 -11.88 0.95
N GLU A 112 8.49 -12.26 -0.14
CA GLU A 112 8.18 -11.72 -1.46
C GLU A 112 6.74 -12.06 -1.89
N ALA A 113 6.11 -11.11 -2.59
CA ALA A 113 4.74 -11.20 -3.08
C ALA A 113 4.71 -11.59 -4.56
#